data_AF-A0A935MYW8-F1
#
_entry.id   AF-A0A935MYW8-F1
#
_cell.length_a   1.000
_cell.length_b   1.000
_cell.length_c   1.000
_cell.angle_alpha   90.00
_cell.angle_beta   90.00
_cell.angle_gamma   90.00
#
_symmetry.space_group_name_H-M   'P 1'
#
loop_
_entity.id
_entity.type
_entity.pdbx_description
1 polymer ?
#
loop_
_entity_poly.entity_id
_entity_poly.type
_entity_poly.pdbx_seq_one_letter_code
_entity_poly.pdbx_strand_id
1 'polypeptide(L)' 'MGDVNTSYVSDHTKWMDEQLKNNPAWVEDQKAGRALWWDKKQETATTASNAESKVPQKPYPYDVNFYTE' A
#
# COMPACT_ATOMS: atom_id res chain seq x y z
N MET A 1 -17.53 8.23 -32.61
CA MET A 1 -16.42 8.22 -31.63
C MET A 1 -16.74 9.31 -30.61
N GLY A 2 -17.09 8.95 -29.37
CA GLY A 2 -17.43 9.93 -28.35
C GLY A 2 -16.15 10.62 -27.87
N ASP A 3 -16.17 11.95 -27.83
CA ASP A 3 -15.07 12.76 -27.33
C ASP A 3 -14.98 12.58 -25.81
N VAL A 4 -14.08 11.70 -25.37
CA VAL A 4 -13.84 11.46 -23.94
C VAL A 4 -12.97 12.61 -23.46
N ASN A 5 -13.54 13.53 -22.68
CA ASN A 5 -12.78 14.57 -22.00
C ASN A 5 -11.82 13.91 -20.98
N THR A 6 -10.58 13.70 -21.41
CA THR A 6 -9.48 13.19 -20.58
C THR A 6 -8.90 14.27 -19.65
N SER A 7 -9.42 15.50 -19.74
CA SER A 7 -8.93 16.70 -19.05
C SER A 7 -9.62 17.00 -17.72
N TYR A 8 -10.63 16.21 -17.32
CA TYR A 8 -11.33 16.45 -16.07
C TYR A 8 -10.40 16.21 -14.87
N VAL A 9 -10.29 17.22 -14.02
CA VAL A 9 -9.59 17.16 -12.73
C VAL A 9 -10.58 17.52 -11.63
N SER A 10 -10.66 16.67 -10.60
CA SER A 10 -11.58 16.89 -9.48
C SER A 10 -11.19 18.15 -8.68
N ASP A 11 -12.18 18.79 -8.05
CA ASP A 11 -11.91 19.98 -7.24
C ASP A 11 -11.03 19.67 -6.03
N HIS A 12 -11.09 18.45 -5.51
CA HIS A 12 -10.17 17.99 -4.47
C HIS A 12 -8.73 17.95 -4.95
N THR A 13 -8.48 17.49 -6.18
CA THR A 13 -7.14 17.46 -6.77
C THR A 13 -6.59 18.87 -6.95
N LYS A 14 -7.41 19.80 -7.48
CA LYS A 14 -7.02 21.21 -7.62
C LYS A 14 -6.69 21.83 -6.26
N TRP A 15 -7.52 21.58 -5.25
CA TRP A 15 -7.30 22.07 -3.89
C TRP A 15 -5.98 21.53 -3.30
N MET A 16 -5.73 20.23 -3.41
CA MET A 16 -4.48 19.63 -2.92
C MET A 16 -3.25 20.25 -3.60
N ASP A 17 -3.30 20.45 -4.92
CA ASP A 17 -2.21 21.06 -5.68
C ASP A 17 -1.94 22.51 -5.24
N GLU A 18 -2.99 23.30 -5.02
CA GLU A 18 -2.86 24.66 -4.49
C GLU A 18 -2.26 24.67 -3.07
N GLN A 19 -2.70 23.76 -2.19
CA GLN A 19 -2.16 23.66 -0.84
C GLN A 19 -0.68 23.26 -0.84
N LEU A 20 -0.27 22.31 -1.69
CA LEU A 20 1.13 21.89 -1.79
C LEU A 20 2.03 22.97 -2.36
N LYS A 21 1.53 23.78 -3.31
CA LYS A 21 2.27 24.95 -3.84
C LYS A 21 2.51 26.01 -2.76
N ASN A 22 1.50 26.26 -1.92
CA ASN A 22 1.61 27.23 -0.84
C ASN A 22 2.46 26.74 0.34
N ASN A 23 2.63 25.42 0.49
CA ASN A 23 3.33 24.80 1.62
C ASN A 23 4.40 23.80 1.15
N PRO A 24 5.50 24.26 0.50
CA PRO A 24 6.51 23.38 -0.08
C PRO A 24 7.20 22.46 0.97
N ALA A 25 7.24 22.86 2.25
CA ALA A 25 7.81 22.05 3.32
C ALA A 25 7.06 20.73 3.56
N TRP A 26 5.76 20.66 3.26
CA TRP A 26 4.95 19.45 3.48
C TRP A 26 5.37 18.28 2.62
N VAL A 27 6.09 18.51 1.52
CA VAL A 27 6.63 17.43 0.68
C VAL A 27 7.63 16.58 1.48
N GLU A 28 8.47 17.21 2.29
CA GLU A 28 9.42 16.50 3.14
C GLU A 28 8.72 15.79 4.30
N ASP A 29 7.74 16.44 4.93
CA ASP A 29 6.91 15.82 5.97
C ASP A 29 6.15 14.60 5.45
N GLN A 30 5.63 14.65 4.22
CA GLN A 30 5.00 13.50 3.59
C GLN A 30 5.98 12.35 3.34
N LYS A 31 7.22 12.64 2.94
CA LYS A 31 8.25 11.61 2.78
C LYS A 31 8.57 10.97 4.12
N ALA A 32 8.78 11.77 5.17
CA ALA A 32 9.02 11.29 6.52
C ALA A 32 7.83 10.46 7.03
N GLY A 33 6.59 10.94 6.85
CA GLY A 33 5.38 10.24 7.24
C GLY A 33 5.21 8.90 6.51
N ARG A 34 5.48 8.85 5.20
CA ARG A 34 5.50 7.59 4.46
C ARG A 34 6.56 6.63 4.98
N ALA A 35 7.76 7.13 5.29
CA ALA A 35 8.85 6.30 5.80
C ALA A 35 8.51 5.66 7.15
N LEU A 36 7.83 6.36 8.06
CA LEU A 36 7.43 5.81 9.37
C LEU A 36 6.61 4.52 9.26
N TRP A 37 5.66 4.47 8.32
CA TRP A 37 4.76 3.33 8.17
C TRP A 37 5.27 2.28 7.19
N TRP A 38 5.89 2.71 6.09
CA TRP A 38 6.22 1.82 4.98
C TRP A 38 7.70 1.44 4.93
N ASP A 39 8.60 2.30 5.40
CA ASP A 39 10.04 2.06 5.35
C ASP A 39 10.47 1.23 6.56
N LYS A 40 10.17 -0.07 6.51
CA LYS A 40 10.56 -1.04 7.54
C LYS A 40 11.93 -1.60 7.21
N LYS A 41 12.85 -1.54 8.19
CA LYS A 41 14.18 -2.17 8.11
C LYS A 41 14.03 -3.65 7.71
N GLN A 42 14.62 -4.03 6.58
CA GLN A 42 14.69 -5.41 6.12
C GLN A 42 16.06 -5.98 6.49
N GLU A 43 16.09 -7.05 7.27
CA GLU A 43 17.31 -7.80 7.57
C GLU A 43 17.24 -9.18 6.93
N THR A 44 18.35 -9.62 6.31
CA THR A 44 18.42 -10.91 5.62
C THR A 44 18.16 -12.09 6.55
N ALA A 45 18.60 -11.98 7.81
CA ALA A 45 18.33 -12.96 8.86
C ALA A 45 16.82 -13.11 9.13
N THR A 46 16.08 -11.99 9.24
CA THR A 46 14.62 -12.02 9.43
C THR A 46 13.91 -12.66 8.24
N THR A 47 14.35 -12.39 7.02
CA THR A 47 13.81 -13.04 5.81
C THR A 47 14.04 -14.56 5.85
N ALA A 48 15.24 -15.01 6.24
CA ALA A 48 15.56 -16.42 6.37
C ALA A 48 14.69 -17.11 7.44
N SER A 49 14.59 -16.53 8.65
CA SER A 49 13.76 -17.08 9.73
C SER A 49 12.27 -17.14 9.36
N ASN A 50 11.76 -16.13 8.64
CA ASN A 50 10.38 -16.14 8.15
C ASN A 50 10.14 -17.24 7.11
N ALA A 51 11.12 -17.52 6.24
CA ALA A 51 11.03 -18.60 5.27
C ALA A 51 11.05 -19.98 5.94
N GLU A 52 11.92 -20.16 6.93
CA GLU A 52 12.01 -21.39 7.74
C GLU A 52 10.74 -21.64 8.56
N SER A 53 10.07 -20.58 9.03
CA SER A 53 8.85 -20.67 9.83
C SER A 53 7.58 -20.98 9.00
N LYS A 54 7.69 -21.11 7.67
CA LYS A 54 6.52 -21.25 6.78
C LYS A 54 5.91 -22.65 6.89
N VAL A 55 4.62 -22.71 7.24
CA VAL A 55 3.84 -23.96 7.30
C VAL A 55 2.93 -24.08 6.06
N PRO A 56 2.77 -25.27 5.47
CA PRO A 56 1.82 -25.49 4.38
C PRO A 56 0.40 -25.04 4.75
N GLN A 57 -0.20 -24.18 3.92
CA GLN A 57 -1.58 -23.72 4.08
C GLN A 57 -2.52 -24.59 3.26
N LYS A 58 -3.71 -24.87 3.79
CA LYS A 58 -4.75 -25.61 3.05
C LYS A 58 -5.26 -24.77 1.86
N PRO A 59 -5.67 -25.38 0.73
CA PRO A 59 -6.25 -24.65 -0.40
C PRO A 59 -7.52 -23.87 -0.06
N TYR A 60 -8.33 -24.40 0.88
CA TYR A 60 -9.52 -23.74 1.39
C TYR A 60 -9.45 -23.64 2.93
N PRO A 61 -8.80 -22.58 3.47
CA PRO A 61 -8.65 -22.40 4.92
C PRO A 61 -9.97 -22.24 5.68
N TYR A 62 -11.03 -21.82 4.98
CA TYR A 62 -12.35 -21.54 5.55
C TYR A 62 -13.42 -22.54 5.11
N ASP A 63 -13.06 -23.64 4.45
CA ASP A 63 -14.04 -24.69 4.18
C ASP A 63 -14.55 -25.24 5.51
N VAL A 64 -15.83 -25.55 5.63
CA VAL A 64 -16.45 -26.11 6.83
C VAL A 64 -16.71 -27.61 6.71
N ASN A 65 -16.51 -28.18 5.53
CA ASN A 65 -16.74 -29.60 5.23
C ASN A 65 -15.46 -30.42 5.47
N PHE A 66 -14.98 -30.48 6.72
CA PHE A 66 -13.76 -31.21 7.10
C PHE A 66 -13.99 -32.65 7.57
N TYR A 67 -14.99 -33.37 7.05
CA TYR A 67 -15.10 -34.79 7.34
C TYR A 67 -14.21 -35.58 6.38
N THR A 68 -13.13 -36.15 6.91
CA THR A 68 -12.33 -37.18 6.26
C THR A 68 -13.11 -38.49 6.28
N GLU A 69 -13.35 -39.09 5.11
CA GLU A 69 -13.52 -40.55 5.00
C GLU A 69 -12.23 -41.27 5.45
#